data_AF-A0A501VX23-F1
#
_entry.id   AF-A0A501VX23-F1
#
_cell.length_a   1.000
_cell.length_b   1.000
_cell.length_c   1.000
_cell.angle_alpha   90.00
_cell.angle_beta   90.00
_cell.angle_gamma   90.00
#
_symmetry.space_group_name_H-M   'P 1'
#
loop_
_entity.id
_entity.type
_entity.pdbx_description
1 polymer ?
#
loop_
_entity_poly.entity_id
_entity_poly.type
_entity_poly.pdbx_seq_one_letter_code
_entity_poly.pdbx_strand_id
1 'polypeptide(L)'
;MTKCLICGKKGFFLRVNQEGICFTCESKNSSLLYRNNIQIEETNRKNPLTSLNNDYYVYAWKIKDTGEIFYIGKGKGDRAYSKHDRAYEAEKIRAQYETVIEILKDNSPEEEVLDYESIEIKRILNETTHRLTNRIIPFDIKRDNGYGPALSTPTYKFETSPVLFASEIDEHYFKTKYRPFDEVELAMLQKVYFVEGSISQQEATIVYGGEFNKYLSDVQRWLKQINSTILKTRFAKSVTSWIYLSDDSVVNYEVNMKNA
;
A
#
# COMPACT_ATOMS: atom_id res chain seq x y z
N MET A 1 -15.85 10.75 -44.32
CA MET A 1 -14.51 10.63 -43.69
C MET A 1 -14.36 11.75 -42.69
N THR A 2 -14.30 11.42 -41.40
CA THR A 2 -14.37 12.41 -40.32
C THR A 2 -13.13 13.30 -40.33
N LYS A 3 -13.32 14.62 -40.17
CA LYS A 3 -12.26 15.63 -40.17
C LYS A 3 -12.33 16.46 -38.89
N CYS A 4 -11.20 16.63 -38.21
CA CYS A 4 -11.10 17.57 -37.10
C CYS A 4 -11.10 19.02 -37.62
N LEU A 5 -11.94 19.89 -37.04
CA LEU A 5 -12.02 21.29 -37.43
C LEU A 5 -10.78 22.12 -37.01
N ILE A 6 -10.09 21.73 -35.93
CA ILE A 6 -8.90 22.45 -35.42
C ILE A 6 -7.62 22.04 -36.16
N CYS A 7 -7.28 20.75 -36.16
CA CYS A 7 -6.01 20.29 -36.74
C CYS A 7 -6.13 19.78 -38.18
N GLY A 8 -7.34 19.75 -38.74
CA GLY A 8 -7.56 19.36 -40.13
C GLY A 8 -7.35 17.88 -40.47
N LYS A 9 -6.92 17.03 -39.50
CA LYS A 9 -6.72 15.59 -39.70
C LYS A 9 -8.01 14.92 -40.18
N LYS A 10 -7.88 14.00 -41.14
CA LYS A 10 -8.96 13.16 -41.68
C LYS A 10 -8.67 11.69 -41.42
N GLY A 11 -9.69 10.91 -41.10
CA GLY A 11 -9.55 9.45 -40.98
C GLY A 11 -10.88 8.74 -40.84
N PHE A 12 -10.95 7.48 -41.26
CA PHE A 12 -12.14 6.64 -41.07
C PHE A 12 -12.41 6.34 -39.58
N PHE A 13 -11.35 6.19 -38.79
CA PHE A 13 -11.44 5.92 -37.34
C PHE A 13 -11.21 7.15 -36.46
N LEU A 14 -11.14 8.35 -37.07
CA LEU A 14 -10.99 9.58 -36.31
C LEU A 14 -12.30 9.90 -35.59
N ARG A 15 -12.30 9.79 -34.26
CA ARG A 15 -13.42 10.22 -33.41
C ARG A 15 -13.29 11.71 -33.10
N VAL A 16 -14.38 12.43 -33.29
CA VAL A 16 -14.53 13.85 -32.94
C VAL A 16 -15.71 14.00 -31.99
N ASN A 17 -15.68 15.01 -31.13
CA ASN A 17 -16.78 15.36 -30.25
C ASN A 17 -17.94 16.00 -31.04
N GLN A 18 -19.00 16.41 -30.35
CA GLN A 18 -20.20 17.01 -30.97
C GLN A 18 -19.88 18.32 -31.72
N GLU A 19 -18.77 18.98 -31.38
CA GLU A 19 -18.29 20.21 -32.02
C GLU A 19 -17.31 19.93 -33.18
N GLY A 20 -17.07 18.67 -33.54
CA GLY A 20 -16.16 18.31 -34.63
C GLY A 20 -14.67 18.41 -34.29
N ILE A 21 -14.32 18.43 -33.01
CA ILE A 21 -12.94 18.52 -32.50
C ILE A 21 -12.44 17.11 -32.11
N CYS A 22 -11.21 16.75 -32.49
CA CYS A 22 -10.62 15.48 -32.07
C CYS A 22 -10.08 15.55 -30.64
N PHE A 23 -10.04 14.39 -29.97
CA PHE A 23 -9.60 14.24 -28.58
C PHE A 23 -8.26 14.93 -28.26
N THR A 24 -7.29 14.87 -29.17
CA THR A 24 -5.97 15.52 -28.98
C THR A 24 -6.04 17.05 -29.00
N CYS A 25 -7.00 17.64 -29.73
CA CYS A 25 -7.19 19.09 -29.75
C CYS A 25 -8.04 19.55 -28.55
N GLU A 26 -8.99 18.71 -28.13
CA GLU A 26 -9.83 18.93 -26.95
C GLU A 26 -8.99 18.94 -25.67
N SER A 27 -8.05 17.99 -25.52
CA SER A 27 -7.14 17.95 -24.37
C SER A 27 -6.23 19.19 -24.29
N LYS A 28 -5.76 19.70 -25.44
CA LYS A 28 -4.99 20.96 -25.49
C LYS A 28 -5.83 22.18 -25.12
N ASN A 29 -7.09 22.26 -25.54
CA ASN A 29 -7.98 23.36 -25.14
C ASN A 29 -8.39 23.30 -23.67
N SER A 30 -8.57 22.10 -23.10
CA SER A 30 -8.83 21.94 -21.67
C SER A 30 -7.66 22.48 -20.82
N SER A 31 -6.42 22.32 -21.30
CA SER A 31 -5.22 22.88 -20.65
C SER A 31 -5.12 24.41 -20.73
N LEU A 32 -5.76 25.04 -21.72
CA LEU A 32 -5.88 26.49 -21.85
C LEU A 32 -7.02 27.05 -20.98
N LEU A 33 -8.15 26.33 -20.88
CA LEU A 33 -9.27 26.72 -19.99
C LEU A 33 -8.91 26.59 -18.51
N TYR A 34 -8.09 25.61 -18.14
CA TYR A 34 -7.52 25.52 -16.78
C TYR A 34 -6.52 26.65 -16.46
N ARG A 35 -5.93 27.30 -17.47
CA ARG A 35 -5.07 28.48 -17.27
C ARG A 35 -5.84 29.79 -17.16
N ASN A 36 -7.05 29.88 -17.72
CA ASN A 36 -7.78 31.15 -17.84
C ASN A 36 -8.83 31.39 -16.74
N ASN A 37 -9.21 30.38 -15.94
CA ASN A 37 -10.26 30.52 -14.90
C ASN A 37 -9.74 30.79 -13.48
N ILE A 38 -8.51 31.30 -13.36
CA ILE A 38 -7.97 31.80 -12.08
C ILE A 38 -7.70 33.30 -12.27
N GLN A 39 -8.74 34.12 -12.17
CA GLN A 39 -8.58 35.52 -11.77
C GLN A 39 -8.41 35.54 -10.24
N ILE A 40 -7.16 35.51 -9.79
CA ILE A 40 -6.81 35.91 -8.43
C ILE A 40 -6.54 37.41 -8.49
N GLU A 41 -7.31 38.20 -7.74
CA GLU A 41 -7.02 39.60 -7.46
C GLU A 41 -5.58 39.75 -6.96
N GLU A 42 -4.82 40.66 -7.59
CA GLU A 42 -3.48 41.05 -7.18
C GLU A 42 -3.52 41.76 -5.82
N THR A 43 -3.67 40.99 -4.75
CA THR A 43 -3.14 41.41 -3.45
C THR A 43 -1.66 41.06 -3.45
N ASN A 44 -0.83 42.08 -3.24
CA ASN A 44 0.63 42.05 -3.09
C ASN A 44 1.12 40.94 -2.13
N ARG A 45 1.13 39.69 -2.60
CA ARG A 45 1.96 38.63 -2.07
C ARG A 45 3.05 38.46 -3.10
N LYS A 46 4.25 38.91 -2.73
CA LYS A 46 5.50 38.57 -3.41
C LYS A 46 5.42 37.11 -3.83
N ASN A 47 5.18 36.86 -5.12
CA ASN A 47 5.39 35.56 -5.72
C ASN A 47 6.86 35.28 -5.47
N PRO A 48 7.26 34.32 -4.62
CA PRO A 48 8.59 33.78 -4.79
C PRO A 48 8.50 33.16 -6.18
N LEU A 49 9.27 33.68 -7.14
CA LEU A 49 9.68 32.83 -8.25
C LEU A 49 9.95 31.46 -7.64
N THR A 50 9.37 30.41 -8.24
CA THR A 50 9.93 29.08 -8.22
C THR A 50 11.44 29.24 -8.21
N SER A 51 12.03 29.20 -7.03
CA SER A 51 13.46 29.07 -6.93
C SER A 51 13.69 27.76 -7.63
N LEU A 52 14.47 27.77 -8.70
CA LEU A 52 15.19 26.59 -9.19
C LEU A 52 16.13 26.14 -8.06
N ASN A 53 15.52 25.75 -6.94
CA ASN A 53 16.17 25.26 -5.76
C ASN A 53 16.44 23.80 -6.07
N ASN A 54 17.58 23.64 -6.71
CA ASN A 54 18.24 22.39 -6.99
C ASN A 54 18.81 21.84 -5.68
N ASP A 55 17.97 21.66 -4.66
CA ASP A 55 18.34 21.20 -3.33
C ASP A 55 17.52 19.96 -2.91
N TYR A 56 16.83 19.35 -3.87
CA TYR A 56 16.24 18.03 -3.72
C TYR A 56 17.16 16.96 -4.29
N TYR A 57 17.05 15.77 -3.70
CA TYR A 57 17.82 14.61 -4.08
C TYR A 57 17.00 13.32 -3.91
N VAL A 58 17.39 12.26 -4.61
CA VAL A 58 16.91 10.89 -4.37
C VAL A 58 17.99 10.11 -3.66
N TYR A 59 17.61 9.34 -2.65
CA TYR A 59 18.51 8.49 -1.90
C TYR A 59 17.94 7.07 -1.76
N ALA A 60 18.85 6.12 -1.57
CA ALA A 60 18.55 4.75 -1.19
C ALA A 60 19.08 4.47 0.22
N TRP A 61 18.33 3.71 0.99
CA TRP A 61 18.88 3.00 2.15
C TRP A 61 19.20 1.56 1.78
N LYS A 62 20.40 1.14 2.16
CA LYS A 62 20.99 -0.15 1.78
C LYS A 62 21.49 -0.89 3.00
N ILE A 63 21.34 -2.21 3.01
CA ILE A 63 22.07 -3.06 3.95
C ILE A 63 23.53 -3.09 3.50
N LYS A 64 24.46 -2.72 4.38
CA LYS A 64 25.88 -2.56 4.04
C LYS A 64 26.51 -3.85 3.51
N ASP A 65 26.21 -4.96 4.18
CA ASP A 65 26.85 -6.26 3.88
C ASP A 65 26.38 -6.87 2.57
N THR A 66 25.10 -6.73 2.24
CA THR A 66 24.50 -7.34 1.03
C THR A 66 24.36 -6.38 -0.14
N GLY A 67 24.40 -5.07 0.12
CA GLY A 67 24.06 -4.04 -0.86
C GLY A 67 22.58 -3.95 -1.18
N GLU A 68 21.72 -4.73 -0.50
CA GLU A 68 20.28 -4.76 -0.75
C GLU A 68 19.64 -3.41 -0.44
N ILE A 69 18.94 -2.85 -1.43
CA ILE A 69 18.19 -1.62 -1.29
C ILE A 69 16.80 -1.95 -0.76
N PHE A 70 16.47 -1.44 0.42
CA PHE A 70 15.17 -1.70 1.06
C PHE A 70 14.26 -0.47 1.13
N TYR A 71 14.76 0.71 0.77
CA TYR A 71 13.97 1.93 0.74
C TYR A 71 14.57 2.92 -0.26
N ILE A 72 13.70 3.55 -1.06
CA ILE A 72 14.04 4.70 -1.90
C ILE A 72 13.25 5.89 -1.37
N GLY A 73 13.88 7.06 -1.28
CA GLY A 73 13.17 8.26 -0.86
C GLY A 73 13.63 9.50 -1.61
N LYS A 74 12.69 10.43 -1.79
CA LYS A 74 13.00 11.83 -2.03
C LYS A 74 13.40 12.56 -0.74
N GLY A 75 14.47 13.35 -0.85
CA GLY A 75 15.09 14.10 0.23
C GLY A 75 15.31 15.58 -0.11
N LYS A 76 15.48 16.38 0.96
CA LYS A 76 16.01 17.75 0.96
C LYS A 76 16.69 17.97 2.32
N GLY A 77 17.81 18.69 2.35
CA GLY A 77 18.62 18.85 3.56
C GLY A 77 19.05 17.48 4.14
N ASP A 78 18.90 17.28 5.45
CA ASP A 78 19.35 16.04 6.13
C ASP A 78 18.31 14.91 6.15
N ARG A 79 17.29 14.96 5.28
CA ARG A 79 16.19 13.99 5.28
C ARG A 79 16.65 12.53 5.14
N ALA A 80 17.66 12.23 4.34
CA ALA A 80 18.19 10.86 4.22
C ALA A 80 18.80 10.31 5.51
N TYR A 81 19.35 11.20 6.34
CA TYR A 81 20.08 10.86 7.57
C TYR A 81 19.18 10.86 8.81
N SER A 82 18.02 11.51 8.72
CA SER A 82 17.04 11.62 9.79
C SER A 82 16.20 10.34 9.91
N LYS A 83 15.53 10.19 11.06
CA LYS A 83 14.52 9.15 11.29
C LYS A 83 13.20 9.49 10.57
N HIS A 84 12.55 8.50 10.00
CA HIS A 84 11.27 8.61 9.30
C HIS A 84 10.17 7.88 10.06
N ASP A 85 9.43 8.59 10.92
CA ASP A 85 8.37 7.98 11.75
C ASP A 85 7.26 7.29 10.94
N ARG A 86 7.07 7.68 9.67
CA ARG A 86 6.09 7.07 8.76
C ARG A 86 6.63 5.89 7.96
N ALA A 87 7.95 5.68 7.95
CA ALA A 87 8.61 4.56 7.27
C ALA A 87 8.97 3.46 8.28
N TYR A 88 7.99 3.03 9.07
CA TYR A 88 8.18 2.11 10.21
C TYR A 88 8.99 0.85 9.85
N GLU A 89 8.68 0.17 8.74
CA GLU A 89 9.42 -1.02 8.32
C GLU A 89 10.86 -0.70 7.91
N ALA A 90 11.09 0.42 7.23
CA ALA A 90 12.43 0.86 6.86
C ALA A 90 13.29 1.15 8.10
N GLU A 91 12.72 1.82 9.10
CA GLU A 91 13.39 2.10 10.38
C GLU A 91 13.65 0.82 11.19
N LYS A 92 12.71 -0.13 11.17
CA LYS A 92 12.90 -1.45 11.79
C LYS A 92 14.09 -2.19 11.16
N ILE A 93 14.25 -2.14 9.83
CA ILE A 93 15.44 -2.69 9.14
C ILE A 93 16.70 -1.94 9.58
N ARG A 94 16.71 -0.60 9.60
CA ARG A 94 17.88 0.20 10.05
C ARG A 94 18.29 -0.07 11.49
N ALA A 95 17.35 -0.45 12.36
CA ALA A 95 17.64 -0.82 13.75
C ALA A 95 18.29 -2.21 13.88
N GLN A 96 18.06 -3.10 12.92
CA GLN A 96 18.51 -4.50 12.97
C GLN A 96 19.75 -4.77 12.12
N TYR A 97 19.97 -4.00 11.06
CA TYR A 97 21.05 -4.18 10.11
C TYR A 97 22.00 -2.99 10.12
N GLU A 98 23.28 -3.21 9.83
CA GLU A 98 24.17 -2.10 9.49
C GLU A 98 23.77 -1.56 8.11
N THR A 99 23.36 -0.29 8.07
CA THR A 99 22.85 0.34 6.84
C THR A 99 23.67 1.52 6.39
N VAL A 100 23.75 1.72 5.09
CA VAL A 100 24.37 2.89 4.45
C VAL A 100 23.36 3.64 3.61
N ILE A 101 23.63 4.93 3.41
CA ILE A 101 22.85 5.83 2.57
C ILE A 101 23.61 6.03 1.26
N GLU A 102 22.92 5.92 0.13
CA GLU A 102 23.47 6.24 -1.19
C GLU A 102 22.63 7.35 -1.81
N ILE A 103 23.26 8.47 -2.20
CA ILE A 103 22.60 9.53 -2.96
C ILE A 103 22.63 9.12 -4.44
N LEU A 104 21.46 8.84 -5.00
CA LEU A 104 21.30 8.36 -6.38
C LEU A 104 21.23 9.51 -7.38
N LYS A 105 20.63 10.63 -6.95
CA LYS A 105 20.50 11.87 -7.72
C LYS A 105 20.52 13.04 -6.78
N ASP A 106 21.25 14.10 -7.11
CA ASP A 106 21.39 15.28 -6.26
C ASP A 106 21.22 16.56 -7.07
N ASN A 107 21.10 17.68 -6.37
CA ASN A 107 21.03 19.02 -6.92
C ASN A 107 20.02 19.17 -8.07
N SER A 108 18.80 18.70 -7.84
CA SER A 108 17.76 18.65 -8.87
C SER A 108 16.46 19.34 -8.40
N PRO A 109 15.62 19.87 -9.31
CA PRO A 109 14.28 20.34 -9.01
C PRO A 109 13.39 19.22 -8.45
N GLU A 110 12.40 19.59 -7.63
CA GLU A 110 11.54 18.61 -6.96
C GLU A 110 10.78 17.68 -7.91
N GLU A 111 10.28 18.20 -9.04
CA GLU A 111 9.55 17.42 -10.05
C GLU A 111 10.45 16.35 -10.67
N GLU A 112 11.67 16.73 -11.04
CA GLU A 112 12.65 15.81 -11.61
C GLU A 112 13.07 14.71 -10.61
N VAL A 113 13.16 15.06 -9.33
CA VAL A 113 13.48 14.10 -8.25
C VAL A 113 12.32 13.14 -8.00
N LEU A 114 11.07 13.60 -8.08
CA LEU A 114 9.88 12.76 -7.95
C LEU A 114 9.79 11.74 -9.10
N ASP A 115 10.06 12.16 -10.32
CA ASP A 115 10.11 11.27 -11.49
C ASP A 115 11.25 10.25 -11.34
N TYR A 116 12.43 10.71 -10.91
CA TYR A 116 13.57 9.82 -10.70
C TYR A 116 13.36 8.80 -9.57
N GLU A 117 12.73 9.20 -8.46
CA GLU A 117 12.31 8.30 -7.37
C GLU A 117 11.42 7.17 -7.92
N SER A 118 10.44 7.53 -8.76
CA SER A 118 9.53 6.57 -9.38
C SER A 118 10.26 5.62 -10.34
N ILE A 119 11.21 6.13 -11.12
CA ILE A 119 12.06 5.32 -12.02
C ILE A 119 12.89 4.32 -11.20
N GLU A 120 13.52 4.75 -10.11
CA GLU A 120 14.37 3.88 -9.30
C GLU A 120 13.55 2.82 -8.55
N ILE A 121 12.40 3.17 -7.97
CA ILE A 121 11.49 2.18 -7.36
C ILE A 121 11.10 1.13 -8.41
N LYS A 122 10.72 1.57 -9.62
CA LYS A 122 10.34 0.68 -10.71
C LYS A 122 11.51 -0.23 -11.15
N ARG A 123 12.71 0.32 -11.30
CA ARG A 123 13.92 -0.43 -11.65
C ARG A 123 14.19 -1.52 -10.62
N ILE A 124 14.19 -1.18 -9.33
CA ILE A 124 14.43 -2.13 -8.25
C ILE A 124 13.37 -3.24 -8.24
N LEU A 125 12.08 -2.91 -8.33
CA LEU A 125 11.00 -3.90 -8.29
C LEU A 125 10.97 -4.81 -9.51
N ASN A 126 11.40 -4.32 -10.68
CA ASN A 126 11.36 -5.06 -11.95
C ASN A 126 12.64 -5.84 -12.27
N GLU A 127 13.80 -5.36 -11.82
CA GLU A 127 15.11 -5.86 -12.28
C GLU A 127 15.92 -6.54 -11.16
N THR A 128 15.48 -6.42 -9.91
CA THR A 128 16.18 -7.01 -8.75
C THR A 128 15.23 -7.86 -7.91
N THR A 129 15.81 -8.62 -6.97
CA THR A 129 15.08 -9.36 -5.94
C THR A 129 14.89 -8.57 -4.65
N HIS A 130 15.44 -7.34 -4.55
CA HIS A 130 15.41 -6.56 -3.31
C HIS A 130 13.99 -6.27 -2.84
N ARG A 131 13.75 -6.22 -1.53
CA ARG A 131 12.40 -5.99 -1.00
C ARG A 131 12.22 -4.56 -0.49
N LEU A 132 11.50 -3.71 -1.24
CA LEU A 132 11.29 -2.31 -0.87
C LEU A 132 10.16 -2.14 0.15
N THR A 133 10.39 -1.33 1.19
CA THR A 133 9.36 -0.99 2.18
C THR A 133 8.57 0.27 1.82
N ASN A 134 8.79 0.84 0.63
CA ASN A 134 8.00 1.94 0.06
C ASN A 134 6.52 1.57 -0.02
N ARG A 135 5.66 2.30 0.72
CA ARG A 135 4.20 2.05 0.72
C ARG A 135 3.50 2.48 -0.56
N ILE A 136 4.05 3.48 -1.24
CA ILE A 136 3.54 3.97 -2.52
C ILE A 136 4.57 3.58 -3.57
N ILE A 137 4.08 2.91 -4.61
CA ILE A 137 4.88 2.40 -5.72
C ILE A 137 4.20 2.76 -7.05
N PRO A 138 4.95 2.88 -8.15
CA PRO A 138 4.39 3.16 -9.47
C PRO A 138 3.38 2.07 -9.90
N PHE A 139 2.36 2.45 -10.66
CA PHE A 139 1.29 1.54 -11.07
C PHE A 139 1.73 0.44 -12.05
N ASP A 140 2.78 0.67 -12.84
CA ASP A 140 3.20 -0.18 -13.96
C ASP A 140 4.42 -1.06 -13.63
N ILE A 141 4.45 -1.57 -12.40
CA ILE A 141 5.46 -2.50 -11.87
C ILE A 141 5.02 -3.96 -12.03
N LYS A 142 5.99 -4.86 -12.13
CA LYS A 142 5.76 -6.31 -12.26
C LYS A 142 5.59 -7.03 -10.93
N ARG A 143 6.11 -6.44 -9.84
CA ARG A 143 6.15 -7.02 -8.50
C ARG A 143 5.78 -5.96 -7.48
N ASP A 144 4.96 -6.34 -6.50
CA ASP A 144 4.55 -5.48 -5.40
C ASP A 144 5.73 -5.16 -4.44
N ASN A 145 5.52 -4.19 -3.55
CA ASN A 145 6.48 -3.83 -2.49
C ASN A 145 6.62 -4.91 -1.40
N GLY A 146 5.68 -5.87 -1.32
CA GLY A 146 5.78 -7.04 -0.46
C GLY A 146 5.18 -6.87 0.93
N TYR A 147 4.23 -5.94 1.09
CA TYR A 147 3.34 -5.92 2.25
C TYR A 147 2.29 -7.04 2.21
N GLY A 148 2.10 -7.69 1.06
CA GLY A 148 1.25 -8.86 0.92
C GLY A 148 1.86 -10.16 1.50
N PRO A 149 1.08 -11.25 1.55
CA PRO A 149 1.51 -12.54 2.09
C PRO A 149 2.77 -13.08 1.40
N ALA A 150 3.69 -13.65 2.18
CA ALA A 150 4.88 -14.28 1.66
C ALA A 150 4.57 -15.55 0.86
N LEU A 151 5.46 -15.93 -0.07
CA LEU A 151 5.30 -17.14 -0.90
C LEU A 151 5.26 -18.45 -0.08
N SER A 152 5.79 -18.43 1.14
CA SER A 152 5.70 -19.55 2.08
C SER A 152 4.30 -19.73 2.69
N THR A 153 3.43 -18.71 2.58
CA THR A 153 2.09 -18.73 3.16
C THR A 153 1.26 -19.81 2.45
N PRO A 154 0.65 -20.74 3.20
CA PRO A 154 -0.23 -21.75 2.63
C PRO A 154 -1.35 -21.13 1.80
N THR A 155 -1.59 -21.68 0.62
CA THR A 155 -2.71 -21.27 -0.22
C THR A 155 -4.04 -21.57 0.45
N TYR A 156 -5.05 -20.72 0.22
CA TYR A 156 -6.41 -20.97 0.69
C TYR A 156 -6.94 -22.32 0.20
N LYS A 157 -7.76 -22.95 1.06
CA LYS A 157 -8.46 -24.21 0.77
C LYS A 157 -9.87 -24.13 1.32
N PHE A 158 -10.79 -24.79 0.64
CA PHE A 158 -12.20 -24.85 1.04
C PHE A 158 -12.34 -25.44 2.45
N GLU A 159 -13.18 -24.80 3.27
CA GLU A 159 -13.46 -25.19 4.67
C GLU A 159 -12.21 -25.39 5.55
N THR A 160 -11.09 -24.79 5.16
CA THR A 160 -9.86 -24.81 5.95
C THR A 160 -9.58 -23.40 6.44
N SER A 161 -9.39 -23.23 7.75
CA SER A 161 -9.00 -21.94 8.31
C SER A 161 -7.72 -21.42 7.63
N PRO A 162 -7.68 -20.12 7.27
CA PRO A 162 -6.44 -19.52 6.80
C PRO A 162 -5.41 -19.46 7.94
N VAL A 163 -4.26 -18.86 7.67
CA VAL A 163 -3.22 -18.61 8.68
C VAL A 163 -3.06 -17.12 8.89
N LEU A 164 -2.47 -16.73 10.02
CA LEU A 164 -1.85 -15.42 10.15
C LEU A 164 -0.61 -15.41 9.25
N PHE A 165 -0.59 -14.59 8.21
CA PHE A 165 0.50 -14.59 7.24
C PHE A 165 1.66 -13.70 7.71
N ALA A 166 2.88 -14.06 7.29
CA ALA A 166 3.99 -13.11 7.32
C ALA A 166 3.98 -12.32 6.00
N SER A 167 4.20 -11.01 6.05
CA SER A 167 4.41 -10.25 4.81
C SER A 167 5.72 -10.69 4.15
N GLU A 168 5.88 -10.50 2.83
CA GLU A 168 7.16 -10.78 2.17
C GLU A 168 8.32 -9.97 2.79
N ILE A 169 8.05 -8.74 3.23
CA ILE A 169 9.01 -7.90 3.97
C ILE A 169 9.39 -8.58 5.29
N ASP A 170 8.41 -9.01 6.07
CA ASP A 170 8.65 -9.58 7.40
C ASP A 170 9.36 -10.93 7.33
N GLU A 171 8.98 -11.79 6.39
CA GLU A 171 9.67 -13.05 6.17
C GLU A 171 11.13 -12.82 5.72
N HIS A 172 11.34 -11.89 4.79
CA HIS A 172 12.67 -11.66 4.22
C HIS A 172 13.64 -11.06 5.24
N TYR A 173 13.26 -9.95 5.90
CA TYR A 173 14.15 -9.20 6.79
C TYR A 173 14.10 -9.66 8.24
N PHE A 174 12.97 -10.18 8.72
CA PHE A 174 12.80 -10.50 10.13
C PHE A 174 12.64 -11.99 10.39
N LYS A 175 12.64 -12.80 9.33
CA LYS A 175 12.47 -14.27 9.39
C LYS A 175 11.16 -14.66 10.07
N THR A 176 10.18 -13.75 10.06
CA THR A 176 8.83 -14.00 10.55
C THR A 176 8.21 -15.07 9.68
N LYS A 177 7.59 -16.07 10.30
CA LYS A 177 6.86 -17.13 9.61
C LYS A 177 5.37 -16.92 9.79
N TYR A 178 4.59 -17.46 8.87
CA TYR A 178 3.14 -17.57 9.08
C TYR A 178 2.87 -18.40 10.34
N ARG A 179 1.71 -18.17 10.96
CA ARG A 179 1.27 -18.86 12.18
C ARG A 179 -0.17 -19.36 12.01
N PRO A 180 -0.47 -20.64 12.31
CA PRO A 180 -1.85 -21.12 12.35
C PRO A 180 -2.64 -20.43 13.47
N PHE A 181 -3.95 -20.30 13.30
CA PHE A 181 -4.82 -19.88 14.40
C PHE A 181 -4.80 -20.90 15.54
N ASP A 182 -5.07 -20.42 16.74
CA ASP A 182 -5.18 -21.26 17.92
C ASP A 182 -6.41 -22.17 17.82
N GLU A 183 -6.30 -23.38 18.37
CA GLU A 183 -7.43 -24.29 18.46
C GLU A 183 -8.55 -23.69 19.31
N VAL A 184 -9.80 -23.97 18.92
CA VAL A 184 -10.96 -23.38 19.58
C VAL A 184 -11.30 -24.15 20.85
N GLU A 185 -11.03 -23.55 22.00
CA GLU A 185 -11.52 -24.03 23.30
C GLU A 185 -12.89 -23.41 23.61
N LEU A 186 -13.93 -24.24 23.80
CA LEU A 186 -15.29 -23.77 24.10
C LEU A 186 -15.35 -22.85 25.33
N ALA A 187 -14.50 -23.09 26.33
CA ALA A 187 -14.41 -22.25 27.52
C ALA A 187 -13.98 -20.81 27.21
N MET A 188 -13.22 -20.58 26.15
CA MET A 188 -12.75 -19.27 25.71
C MET A 188 -13.79 -18.50 24.90
N LEU A 189 -14.88 -19.16 24.47
CA LEU A 189 -15.93 -18.52 23.67
C LEU A 189 -17.01 -17.81 24.50
N GLN A 190 -16.80 -17.59 25.80
CA GLN A 190 -17.81 -16.93 26.66
C GLN A 190 -18.08 -15.48 26.26
N LYS A 191 -17.03 -14.73 25.91
CA LYS A 191 -17.10 -13.30 25.59
C LYS A 191 -16.20 -12.98 24.40
N VAL A 192 -16.79 -13.02 23.22
CA VAL A 192 -16.04 -12.96 21.95
C VAL A 192 -16.08 -11.57 21.34
N TYR A 193 -14.99 -11.19 20.67
CA TYR A 193 -14.96 -10.04 19.78
C TYR A 193 -14.60 -10.49 18.36
N PHE A 194 -15.35 -10.04 17.36
CA PHE A 194 -14.99 -10.27 15.97
C PHE A 194 -13.97 -9.22 15.52
N VAL A 195 -12.80 -9.67 15.10
CA VAL A 195 -11.79 -8.80 14.48
C VAL A 195 -12.24 -8.56 13.05
N GLU A 196 -12.74 -7.36 12.81
CA GLU A 196 -13.19 -6.91 11.50
C GLU A 196 -11.99 -6.63 10.59
N GLY A 197 -12.05 -7.15 9.37
CA GLY A 197 -11.04 -7.01 8.33
C GLY A 197 -11.69 -6.98 6.95
N SER A 198 -10.94 -6.56 5.94
CA SER A 198 -11.41 -6.66 4.55
C SER A 198 -11.12 -8.05 4.04
N ILE A 199 -12.16 -8.85 3.84
CA ILE A 199 -12.03 -10.18 3.23
C ILE A 199 -11.71 -10.04 1.74
N SER A 200 -10.68 -10.74 1.27
CA SER A 200 -10.34 -10.75 -0.15
C SER A 200 -11.37 -11.55 -0.95
N GLN A 201 -11.56 -11.22 -2.23
CA GLN A 201 -12.46 -12.00 -3.11
C GLN A 201 -12.00 -13.46 -3.22
N GLN A 202 -10.69 -13.71 -3.21
CA GLN A 202 -10.14 -15.06 -3.27
C GLN A 202 -10.46 -15.85 -2.00
N GLU A 203 -10.26 -15.27 -0.83
CA GLU A 203 -10.60 -15.90 0.45
C GLU A 203 -12.10 -16.18 0.54
N ALA A 204 -12.95 -15.19 0.25
CA ALA A 204 -14.41 -15.34 0.24
C ALA A 204 -14.87 -16.48 -0.69
N THR A 205 -14.24 -16.62 -1.86
CA THR A 205 -14.60 -17.64 -2.85
C THR A 205 -14.06 -19.01 -2.48
N ILE A 206 -12.79 -19.11 -2.09
CA ILE A 206 -12.10 -20.38 -1.91
C ILE A 206 -12.40 -20.97 -0.53
N VAL A 207 -12.28 -20.18 0.54
CA VAL A 207 -12.46 -20.67 1.92
C VAL A 207 -13.95 -20.86 2.22
N TYR A 208 -14.77 -19.88 1.85
CA TYR A 208 -16.19 -19.83 2.21
C TYR A 208 -17.14 -20.20 1.05
N GLY A 209 -16.62 -20.65 -0.10
CA GLY A 209 -17.46 -21.05 -1.24
C GLY A 209 -18.33 -19.92 -1.82
N GLY A 210 -17.96 -18.66 -1.59
CA GLY A 210 -18.76 -17.48 -1.96
C GLY A 210 -19.88 -17.12 -0.97
N GLU A 211 -20.02 -17.87 0.13
CA GLU A 211 -21.14 -17.76 1.07
C GLU A 211 -20.71 -17.16 2.44
N PHE A 212 -19.70 -16.30 2.46
CA PHE A 212 -19.12 -15.73 3.69
C PHE A 212 -20.16 -15.20 4.69
N ASN A 213 -21.16 -14.43 4.21
CA ASN A 213 -22.20 -13.86 5.07
C ASN A 213 -23.08 -14.93 5.74
N LYS A 214 -23.30 -16.05 5.06
CA LYS A 214 -24.03 -17.20 5.62
C LYS A 214 -23.20 -17.84 6.72
N TYR A 215 -21.92 -18.11 6.48
CA TYR A 215 -21.00 -18.63 7.49
C TYR A 215 -20.93 -17.73 8.74
N LEU A 216 -20.79 -16.41 8.55
CA LEU A 216 -20.79 -15.45 9.65
C LEU A 216 -22.10 -15.50 10.46
N SER A 217 -23.24 -15.53 9.77
CA SER A 217 -24.56 -15.63 10.41
C SER A 217 -24.72 -16.93 11.21
N ASP A 218 -24.23 -18.04 10.67
CA ASP A 218 -24.26 -19.34 11.32
C ASP A 218 -23.38 -19.38 12.57
N VAL A 219 -22.17 -18.83 12.51
CA VAL A 219 -21.26 -18.70 13.66
C VAL A 219 -21.89 -17.83 14.75
N GLN A 220 -22.46 -16.68 14.40
CA GLN A 220 -23.13 -15.79 15.37
C GLN A 220 -24.34 -16.46 16.03
N ARG A 221 -25.12 -17.24 15.27
CA ARG A 221 -26.24 -18.02 15.80
C ARG A 221 -25.77 -19.12 16.75
N TRP A 222 -24.73 -19.84 16.38
CA TRP A 222 -24.13 -20.90 17.21
C TRP A 222 -23.56 -20.34 18.51
N LEU A 223 -22.84 -19.21 18.47
CA LEU A 223 -22.35 -18.51 19.65
C LEU A 223 -23.49 -18.17 20.63
N LYS A 224 -24.64 -17.71 20.13
CA LYS A 224 -25.81 -17.46 20.98
C LYS A 224 -26.36 -18.72 21.63
N GLN A 225 -26.35 -19.86 20.92
CA GLN A 225 -26.82 -21.14 21.46
C GLN A 225 -25.96 -21.64 22.63
N ILE A 226 -24.67 -21.35 22.61
CA ILE A 226 -23.75 -21.68 23.72
C ILE A 226 -23.68 -20.59 24.80
N ASN A 227 -24.62 -19.64 24.79
CA ASN A 227 -24.68 -18.49 25.72
C ASN A 227 -23.44 -17.58 25.68
N SER A 228 -22.77 -17.48 24.53
CA SER A 228 -21.69 -16.52 24.31
C SER A 228 -22.22 -15.09 24.21
N THR A 229 -21.45 -14.13 24.72
CA THR A 229 -21.67 -12.70 24.54
C THR A 229 -20.76 -12.15 23.45
N ILE A 230 -21.34 -11.60 22.37
CA ILE A 230 -20.59 -10.88 21.34
C ILE A 230 -20.38 -9.43 21.80
N LEU A 231 -19.12 -9.03 21.96
CA LEU A 231 -18.72 -7.72 22.42
C LEU A 231 -18.58 -6.72 21.25
N LYS A 232 -18.83 -5.44 21.53
CA LYS A 232 -18.75 -4.35 20.53
C LYS A 232 -17.34 -3.75 20.39
N THR A 233 -16.45 -4.01 21.34
CA THR A 233 -15.11 -3.43 21.36
C THR A 233 -14.09 -4.48 21.76
N ARG A 234 -12.95 -4.46 21.07
CA ARG A 234 -11.79 -5.32 21.36
C ARG A 234 -11.11 -4.98 22.68
N PHE A 235 -11.30 -3.76 23.19
CA PHE A 235 -10.64 -3.25 24.39
C PHE A 235 -11.40 -3.56 25.69
N ALA A 236 -12.47 -4.36 25.61
CA ALA A 236 -13.17 -4.78 26.81
C ALA A 236 -12.29 -5.76 27.60
N LYS A 237 -11.98 -5.42 28.86
CA LYS A 237 -11.17 -6.27 29.77
C LYS A 237 -11.70 -7.70 29.96
N SER A 238 -12.96 -7.93 29.56
CA SER A 238 -13.62 -9.22 29.68
C SER A 238 -13.61 -10.03 28.38
N VAL A 239 -12.95 -9.57 27.31
CA VAL A 239 -12.80 -10.39 26.10
C VAL A 239 -12.06 -11.68 26.47
N THR A 240 -12.62 -12.82 26.10
CA THR A 240 -12.01 -14.13 26.30
C THR A 240 -11.51 -14.75 24.99
N SER A 241 -12.00 -14.28 23.83
CA SER A 241 -11.53 -14.74 22.52
C SER A 241 -11.76 -13.69 21.44
N TRP A 242 -10.82 -13.64 20.49
CA TRP A 242 -10.90 -12.84 19.27
C TRP A 242 -11.11 -13.76 18.07
N ILE A 243 -12.21 -13.57 17.35
CA ILE A 243 -12.53 -14.34 16.14
C ILE A 243 -12.18 -13.48 14.93
N TYR A 244 -11.19 -13.91 14.16
CA TYR A 244 -10.79 -13.23 12.92
C TYR A 244 -11.76 -13.58 11.79
N LEU A 245 -12.26 -12.55 11.10
CA LEU A 245 -13.19 -12.71 9.98
C LEU A 245 -12.51 -12.93 8.63
N SER A 246 -11.24 -12.58 8.53
CA SER A 246 -10.38 -12.79 7.38
C SER A 246 -9.00 -13.24 7.87
N ASP A 247 -8.12 -13.62 6.95
CA ASP A 247 -6.71 -13.65 7.26
C ASP A 247 -6.18 -12.25 7.68
N ASP A 248 -5.05 -12.27 8.38
CA ASP A 248 -4.38 -11.06 8.85
C ASP A 248 -2.87 -11.33 8.97
N SER A 249 -2.08 -10.26 9.06
CA SER A 249 -0.64 -10.40 9.27
C SER A 249 -0.32 -10.78 10.72
N VAL A 250 0.74 -11.56 10.91
CA VAL A 250 1.30 -11.87 12.24
C VAL A 250 1.60 -10.58 13.02
N VAL A 251 2.11 -9.55 12.36
CA VAL A 251 2.41 -8.25 12.98
C VAL A 251 1.14 -7.58 13.52
N ASN A 252 0.06 -7.55 12.74
CA ASN A 252 -1.22 -6.99 13.20
C ASN A 252 -1.77 -7.78 14.40
N TYR A 253 -1.69 -9.12 14.34
CA TYR A 253 -2.05 -9.96 15.47
C TYR A 253 -1.26 -9.60 16.74
N GLU A 254 0.07 -9.48 16.65
CA GLU A 254 0.91 -9.12 17.80
C GLU A 254 0.60 -7.72 18.35
N VAL A 255 0.32 -6.75 17.47
CA VAL A 255 -0.11 -5.41 17.87
C VAL A 255 -1.47 -5.46 18.57
N ASN A 256 -2.40 -6.28 18.08
CA ASN A 256 -3.70 -6.48 18.72
C ASN A 256 -3.54 -7.10 20.10
N MET A 257 -2.66 -8.09 20.27
CA MET A 257 -2.39 -8.74 21.56
C MET A 257 -1.72 -7.79 22.56
N LYS A 258 -0.83 -6.90 22.11
CA LYS A 258 -0.18 -5.91 23.00
C LYS A 258 -1.14 -4.83 23.49
N ASN A 259 -2.19 -4.54 22.73
CA ASN A 259 -3.16 -3.49 23.02
C ASN A 259 -4.46 -4.01 23.68
N ALA A 260 -4.56 -5.32 23.89
CA ALA A 260 -5.64 -5.98 24.61
C ALA A 260 -5.45 -5.86 26.13
#